data_AF-A0A3N5SCK7-F1
#
_entry.id   AF-A0A3N5SCK7-F1
#
_cell.length_a   1.000
_cell.length_b   1.000
_cell.length_c   1.000
_cell.angle_alpha   90.00
_cell.angle_beta   90.00
_cell.angle_gamma   90.00
#
_symmetry.space_group_name_H-M   'P 1'
#
loop_
_entity.id
_entity.type
_entity.pdbx_description
1 polymer ?
#
loop_
_entity_poly.entity_id
_entity_poly.type
_entity_poly.pdbx_seq_one_letter_code
_entity_poly.pdbx_strand_id
1 'polypeptide(L)' 'MSTASSVIDVEYPDSDGQPMGESDLHRGWMIQIINRLQRYYAGRQVYVTDNLILYYVKGNPKRGIVPDAFVTL' A
#
# COMPACT_ATOMS: atom_id res chain seq x y z
N MET A 1 -15.11 21.95 -34.78
CA MET A 1 -14.69 22.13 -33.37
C MET A 1 -14.59 20.75 -32.75
N SER A 2 -13.38 20.31 -32.43
CA SER A 2 -13.08 18.96 -31.95
C SER A 2 -13.26 18.90 -30.42
N THR A 3 -14.17 18.06 -29.94
CA THR A 3 -14.34 17.80 -28.50
C THR A 3 -13.26 16.82 -28.06
N ALA A 4 -12.15 17.34 -27.54
CA ALA A 4 -11.18 16.53 -26.82
C ALA A 4 -11.79 16.12 -25.48
N SER A 5 -12.09 14.83 -25.32
CA SER A 5 -12.45 14.25 -24.03
C SER A 5 -11.26 14.42 -23.09
N SER A 6 -11.37 15.31 -22.10
CA SER A 6 -10.34 15.48 -21.07
C SER A 6 -10.26 14.19 -20.26
N VAL A 7 -9.15 13.46 -20.42
CA VAL A 7 -8.80 12.38 -19.50
C VAL A 7 -8.61 13.06 -18.15
N ILE A 8 -9.54 12.86 -17.22
CA ILE A 8 -9.38 13.31 -15.83
C ILE A 8 -8.23 12.47 -15.29
N ASP A 9 -7.07 13.09 -15.12
CA ASP A 9 -5.92 12.44 -14.51
C ASP A 9 -6.28 12.17 -13.03
N VAL A 10 -6.24 10.90 -12.64
CA VAL A 10 -6.67 10.50 -11.30
C VAL A 10 -5.50 10.75 -10.36
N GLU A 11 -5.60 11.82 -9.56
CA GLU A 11 -4.63 12.14 -8.52
C GLU A 11 -4.84 11.23 -7.30
N TYR A 12 -3.77 10.53 -6.89
CA TYR A 12 -3.75 9.71 -5.69
C TYR A 12 -2.95 10.45 -4.60
N PRO A 13 -3.51 10.64 -3.40
CA PRO A 13 -2.83 11.36 -2.32
C PRO A 13 -1.71 10.53 -1.70
N ASP A 14 -0.52 11.13 -1.52
CA ASP A 14 0.69 10.46 -1.01
C ASP A 14 1.08 10.85 0.43
N SER A 15 0.50 11.91 1.02
CA SER A 15 0.74 12.30 2.43
C SER A 15 -0.38 13.19 2.99
N ASP A 16 -0.73 13.00 4.27
CA ASP A 16 -1.71 13.80 5.00
C ASP A 16 -1.07 14.82 5.99
N GLY A 17 0.26 14.83 6.08
CA GLY A 17 1.02 15.70 6.98
C GLY A 17 0.92 15.34 8.47
N GLN A 18 0.31 14.21 8.82
CA GLN A 18 0.14 13.77 10.21
C GLN A 18 1.25 12.79 10.63
N PRO A 19 1.56 12.69 11.94
CA PRO A 19 2.45 11.66 12.45
C PRO A 19 1.88 10.27 12.20
N MET A 20 2.77 9.29 12.04
CA MET A 20 2.38 7.89 11.86
C MET A 20 1.53 7.42 13.05
N GLY A 21 0.32 6.93 12.76
CA GLY A 21 -0.68 6.58 13.79
C GLY A 21 -0.37 5.32 14.60
N GLU A 22 0.80 4.70 14.41
CA GLU A 22 1.10 3.39 14.98
C GLU A 22 1.77 3.41 16.34
N SER A 23 1.33 2.53 17.24
CA SER A 23 1.99 2.32 18.54
C SER A 23 3.28 1.49 18.40
N ASP A 24 4.23 1.67 19.32
CA ASP A 24 5.50 0.92 19.32
C ASP A 24 5.29 -0.59 19.39
N LEU A 25 4.31 -1.06 20.16
CA LEU A 25 3.99 -2.49 20.26
C LEU A 25 3.47 -3.02 18.92
N HIS A 26 2.56 -2.30 18.26
CA HIS A 26 2.01 -2.72 16.98
C HIS A 26 3.09 -2.72 15.89
N ARG A 27 3.89 -1.65 15.83
CA ARG A 27 5.08 -1.56 14.96
C ARG A 27 6.03 -2.74 15.18
N GLY A 28 6.27 -3.13 16.43
CA GLY A 28 7.10 -4.29 16.76
C GLY A 28 6.55 -5.59 16.16
N TRP A 29 5.24 -5.80 16.21
CA TRP A 29 4.59 -6.96 15.60
C TRP A 29 4.64 -6.94 14.07
N MET A 30 4.38 -5.80 13.44
CA MET A 30 4.48 -5.65 11.99
C MET A 30 5.88 -6.03 11.49
N ILE A 31 6.93 -5.50 12.12
CA ILE A 31 8.33 -5.85 11.80
C ILE A 31 8.58 -7.36 11.93
N GLN A 32 8.06 -8.01 12.98
CA GLN A 32 8.21 -9.45 13.17
C GLN A 32 7.51 -10.26 12.07
N ILE A 33 6.28 -9.86 11.68
CA ILE A 33 5.50 -10.51 10.64
C ILE A 33 6.22 -10.40 9.29
N ILE A 34 6.66 -9.20 8.91
CA ILE A 34 7.36 -8.96 7.64
C ILE A 34 8.66 -9.73 7.55
N ASN A 35 9.48 -9.71 8.60
CA ASN A 35 10.72 -10.49 8.63
C ASN A 35 10.46 -12.00 8.47
N ARG A 36 9.39 -12.52 9.06
CA ARG A 36 9.03 -13.94 8.93
C ARG A 36 8.54 -14.27 7.53
N LEU A 37 7.71 -13.43 6.93
CA LEU A 37 7.21 -13.62 5.58
C LEU A 37 8.33 -13.52 4.54
N GLN A 38 9.23 -12.54 4.66
CA GLN A 38 10.39 -12.41 3.79
C GLN A 38 11.29 -13.66 3.84
N ARG A 39 11.52 -14.22 5.05
CA ARG A 39 12.26 -15.48 5.20
C ARG A 39 11.52 -16.67 4.59
N TYR A 40 10.21 -16.76 4.81
CA TYR A 40 9.38 -17.84 4.27
C TYR A 40 9.37 -17.85 2.74
N TYR A 41 9.36 -16.66 2.12
CA TYR A 41 9.38 -16.50 0.67
C TYR A 41 10.77 -16.29 0.09
N ALA A 42 11.85 -16.53 0.85
CA ALA A 42 13.20 -16.38 0.35
C ALA A 42 13.42 -17.23 -0.92
N GLY A 43 13.93 -16.59 -1.98
CA GLY A 43 14.15 -17.23 -3.29
C GLY A 43 12.91 -17.34 -4.18
N ARG A 44 11.75 -16.81 -3.77
CA ARG A 44 10.52 -16.74 -4.57
C ARG A 44 10.31 -15.31 -5.06
N GLN A 45 9.84 -15.14 -6.29
CA GLN A 45 9.52 -13.82 -6.85
C GLN A 45 8.18 -13.34 -6.27
N VAL A 46 8.25 -12.74 -5.09
CA VAL A 46 7.11 -12.11 -4.41
C VAL A 46 7.56 -10.81 -3.76
N TYR A 47 6.64 -9.87 -3.59
CA TYR A 47 6.85 -8.64 -2.84
C TYR A 47 6.16 -8.76 -1.47
N VAL A 48 6.93 -8.60 -0.40
CA VAL A 48 6.48 -8.67 1.00
C VAL A 48 6.69 -7.32 1.65
N THR A 49 5.62 -6.69 2.11
CA THR A 49 5.68 -5.37 2.74
C THR A 49 4.48 -5.13 3.67
N ASP A 50 4.49 -4.00 4.34
CA ASP A 50 3.53 -3.53 5.32
C ASP A 50 3.21 -2.05 5.10
N ASN A 51 2.07 -1.60 5.62
CA ASN A 51 1.72 -0.19 5.78
C ASN A 51 1.81 0.68 4.51
N LEU A 52 1.61 0.07 3.34
CA LEU A 52 1.49 0.79 2.06
C LEU A 52 0.03 0.90 1.64
N ILE A 53 -0.31 2.03 1.02
CA ILE A 53 -1.65 2.20 0.44
C ILE A 53 -1.79 1.34 -0.82
N LEU A 54 -2.82 0.50 -0.83
CA LEU A 54 -3.18 -0.37 -1.94
C LEU A 54 -4.54 0.07 -2.52
N TYR A 55 -4.52 0.61 -3.73
CA TYR A 55 -5.71 0.90 -4.51
C TYR A 55 -6.16 -0.36 -5.28
N TYR A 56 -7.18 -1.03 -4.75
CA TYR A 56 -7.66 -2.31 -5.31
C TYR A 56 -8.75 -2.15 -6.38
N VAL A 57 -9.25 -0.92 -6.60
CA VAL A 57 -10.21 -0.59 -7.67
C VAL A 57 -9.61 0.46 -8.59
N LYS A 58 -9.30 0.05 -9.82
CA LYS A 58 -8.74 0.95 -10.84
C LYS A 58 -9.66 2.15 -11.10
N GLY A 59 -9.08 3.35 -11.09
CA GLY A 59 -9.79 4.61 -11.38
C GLY A 59 -10.62 5.15 -10.22
N ASN A 60 -10.57 4.53 -9.04
CA ASN A 60 -11.26 5.03 -7.85
C ASN A 60 -10.26 5.28 -6.70
N PRO A 61 -9.76 6.52 -6.54
CA PRO A 61 -8.78 6.86 -5.51
C PRO A 61 -9.38 6.82 -4.09
N LYS A 62 -10.70 6.64 -3.94
CA LYS A 62 -11.35 6.46 -2.62
C LYS A 62 -11.36 5.00 -2.17
N ARG A 63 -10.91 4.06 -2.99
CA ARG A 63 -10.86 2.62 -2.71
C ARG A 63 -9.41 2.19 -2.44
N GLY A 64 -8.79 2.84 -1.46
CA GLY A 64 -7.50 2.45 -0.89
C GLY A 64 -7.69 1.71 0.43
N ILE A 65 -6.83 0.74 0.71
CA ILE A 65 -6.63 0.18 2.05
C ILE A 65 -5.15 0.27 2.41
N VAL A 66 -4.84 0.29 3.70
CA VAL A 66 -3.47 0.21 4.22
C VAL A 66 -3.39 -1.07 5.06
N PRO A 67 -2.88 -2.18 4.52
CA PRO A 67 -2.77 -3.43 5.29
C PRO A 67 -1.56 -3.42 6.23
N ASP A 68 -1.70 -4.04 7.41
CA ASP A 68 -0.60 -4.21 8.36
C ASP A 68 0.54 -5.09 7.80
N ALA A 69 0.21 -6.02 6.90
CA ALA A 69 1.16 -6.81 6.12
C ALA A 69 0.46 -7.42 4.90
N PHE A 70 1.13 -7.48 3.76
CA PHE A 70 0.64 -8.19 2.58
C PHE A 70 1.78 -8.79 1.73
N VAL A 71 1.39 -9.73 0.86
CA VAL A 71 2.28 -10.38 -0.10
C VAL A 71 1.61 -10.35 -1.47
N THR A 72 2.33 -9.90 -2.49
CA THR A 72 1.88 -9.90 -3.90
C THR A 72 2.94 -10.51 -4.81
N LEU A 73 2.51 -10.94 -6.01
CA LEU A 73 3.38 -11.41 -7.09
C LEU A 73 3.93 -10.24 -7.91
#